data_AF-A0A9E0D8R9-F1
#
_entry.id   AF-A0A9E0D8R9-F1
#
_cell.length_a   1.000
_cell.length_b   1.000
_cell.length_c   1.000
_cell.angle_alpha   90.00
_cell.angle_beta   90.00
_cell.angle_gamma   90.00
#
_symmetry.space_group_name_H-M   'P 1'
#
loop_
_entity.id
_entity.type
_entity.pdbx_description
1 polymer ?
#
loop_
_entity_poly.entity_id
_entity_poly.type
_entity_poly.pdbx_seq_one_letter_code
_entity_poly.pdbx_strand_id
1 'polypeptide(L)'
;MTSLPRPTTETDPAPPWRFIPLAQFEKERPQEPTQEAVRYGLRALWNRLPGRSATAEQEIPEEARSLTSAPMTVMDMAAPSPGWGRMGGPGLDEALGGWLEGERAGSLAIVSGPTVGITEMVQAWAGDQGLQILTPPAPDGLLAGRDWLDGVLDAAQAGQRLILPGLERCFLRHPEGLDLVRCLLDEIWQGKISCLLTCDSWAWAYLDRVVQIESILPAPLTLAPFDATALDRWFRQLAQRYEPRSLTFRQASDGHPVLTAQKATLSDPGVQSDQTFLTQLAARSRGNPGVARAIWRESLQVNSTEEVEIKAQEEAAGDRGYTMWVTPWPKLALPEVSASTGRAEAFVLHALLLHNGLPTSLLFDLLPIGRAEVVQILHRLRTARLVADEGNRWQVTPLGYPAVRSYLAREGFLTDGL
;
A
#
# COMPACT_ATOMS: atom_id res chain seq x y z
N MET A 1 24.62 -47.39 -10.38
CA MET A 1 23.60 -46.54 -9.73
C MET A 1 24.32 -45.35 -9.16
N THR A 2 24.36 -44.28 -9.97
CA THR A 2 25.24 -43.13 -9.78
C THR A 2 24.42 -42.07 -9.06
N SER A 3 24.84 -41.72 -7.85
CA SER A 3 24.27 -40.66 -7.02
C SER A 3 24.43 -39.31 -7.73
N LEU A 4 23.31 -38.69 -8.10
CA LEU A 4 23.29 -37.30 -8.55
C LEU A 4 23.56 -36.38 -7.35
N PRO A 5 24.44 -35.38 -7.47
CA PRO A 5 24.67 -34.38 -6.43
C PRO A 5 23.44 -33.48 -6.29
N ARG A 6 23.09 -33.13 -5.05
CA ARG A 6 22.14 -32.05 -4.75
C ARG A 6 22.64 -30.76 -5.42
N PRO A 7 21.76 -29.97 -6.08
CA PRO A 7 22.15 -28.65 -6.51
C PRO A 7 22.50 -27.83 -5.26
N THR A 8 23.74 -27.37 -5.22
CA THR A 8 24.23 -26.34 -4.32
C THR A 8 23.31 -25.14 -4.41
N THR A 9 22.78 -24.73 -3.27
CA THR A 9 22.02 -23.50 -3.06
C THR A 9 22.87 -22.30 -3.47
N GLU A 10 22.71 -21.87 -4.72
CA GLU A 10 22.99 -20.51 -5.12
C GLU A 10 22.13 -19.61 -4.23
N THR A 11 22.78 -18.67 -3.57
CA THR A 11 22.22 -17.83 -2.52
C THR A 11 21.09 -16.99 -3.12
N ASP A 12 19.85 -17.40 -2.88
CA ASP A 12 18.67 -16.63 -3.28
C ASP A 12 18.76 -15.25 -2.59
N PRO A 13 18.87 -14.14 -3.34
CA PRO A 13 18.98 -12.82 -2.73
C PRO A 13 17.77 -12.60 -1.82
N ALA A 14 18.03 -12.10 -0.60
CA ALA A 14 17.05 -11.93 0.47
C ALA A 14 15.65 -11.54 -0.06
N PRO A 15 14.57 -12.19 0.42
CA PRO A 15 13.22 -11.89 -0.04
C PRO A 15 12.95 -10.39 0.14
N PRO A 16 12.20 -9.75 -0.78
CA PRO A 16 12.00 -8.29 -0.75
C PRO A 16 11.23 -7.82 0.51
N TRP A 17 10.70 -8.76 1.30
CA TRP A 17 9.86 -8.55 2.46
C TRP A 17 10.67 -8.37 3.76
N ARG A 18 11.62 -7.43 3.79
CA ARG A 18 12.41 -7.14 4.98
C ARG A 18 11.64 -6.20 5.92
N PHE A 19 11.66 -6.47 7.23
CA PHE A 19 11.10 -5.57 8.24
C PHE A 19 12.21 -4.77 8.92
N ILE A 20 12.01 -3.47 9.07
CA ILE A 20 12.96 -2.51 9.66
C ILE A 20 12.28 -1.70 10.76
N PRO A 21 13.01 -1.14 11.73
CA PRO A 21 12.45 -0.15 12.64
C PRO A 21 11.84 1.04 11.88
N LEU A 22 10.65 1.51 12.30
CA LEU A 22 9.90 2.60 11.64
C LEU A 22 10.74 3.86 11.44
N ALA A 23 11.58 4.23 12.41
CA ALA A 23 12.47 5.38 12.33
C ALA A 23 13.53 5.30 11.19
N GLN A 24 13.76 4.12 10.62
CA GLN A 24 14.66 3.93 9.49
C GLN A 24 13.97 4.12 8.13
N PHE A 25 12.64 4.06 8.08
CA PHE A 25 11.87 4.14 6.84
C PHE A 25 12.19 5.39 6.03
N GLU A 26 12.21 6.57 6.65
CA GLU A 26 12.46 7.83 5.94
C GLU A 26 13.86 7.90 5.30
N LYS A 27 14.84 7.20 5.87
CA LYS A 27 16.20 7.14 5.33
C LYS A 27 16.30 6.23 4.10
N GLU A 28 15.51 5.18 4.08
CA GLU A 28 15.48 4.19 2.99
C GLU A 28 14.42 4.49 1.93
N ARG A 29 13.52 5.45 2.19
CA ARG A 29 12.42 5.78 1.29
C ARG A 29 12.95 6.25 -0.08
N PRO A 30 12.44 5.68 -1.19
CA PRO A 30 12.71 6.17 -2.53
C PRO A 30 12.37 7.66 -2.68
N GLN A 31 13.26 8.41 -3.32
CA GLN A 31 13.09 9.84 -3.59
C GLN A 31 12.82 10.07 -5.08
N GLU A 32 12.08 11.13 -5.40
CA GLU A 32 11.85 11.50 -6.79
C GLU A 32 13.16 11.92 -7.49
N PRO A 33 13.38 11.54 -8.76
CA PRO A 33 14.51 12.02 -9.54
C PRO A 33 14.52 13.55 -9.65
N THR A 34 15.65 14.18 -9.32
CA THR A 34 15.81 15.64 -9.17
C THR A 34 15.48 16.45 -10.45
N GLN A 35 15.51 15.83 -11.63
CA GLN A 35 15.23 16.52 -12.91
C GLN A 35 13.73 16.63 -13.24
N GLU A 36 12.85 15.86 -12.57
CA GLU A 36 11.42 15.82 -12.91
C GLU A 36 10.48 16.38 -11.84
N ALA A 37 10.95 16.54 -10.60
CA ALA A 37 10.23 17.29 -9.56
C ALA A 37 9.82 18.71 -10.04
N VAL A 38 10.62 19.28 -10.95
CA VAL A 38 10.36 20.57 -11.59
C VAL A 38 9.16 20.50 -12.55
N ARG A 39 8.98 19.41 -13.32
CA ARG A 39 7.89 19.30 -14.32
C ARG A 39 6.52 19.09 -13.68
N TYR A 40 6.42 18.25 -12.65
CA TYR A 40 5.16 18.03 -11.92
C TYR A 40 4.81 19.20 -11.00
N GLY A 41 5.80 19.85 -10.38
CA GLY A 41 5.60 21.09 -9.63
C GLY A 41 5.02 22.22 -10.48
N LEU A 42 5.43 22.33 -11.75
CA LEU A 42 4.93 23.35 -12.69
C LEU A 42 3.47 23.13 -13.10
N ARG A 43 2.99 21.89 -13.26
CA ARG A 43 1.56 21.60 -13.53
C ARG A 43 0.66 21.99 -12.34
N ALA A 44 1.08 21.67 -11.11
CA ALA A 44 0.34 22.05 -9.90
C ALA A 44 0.34 23.57 -9.65
N LEU A 45 1.42 24.26 -10.05
CA LEU A 45 1.51 25.72 -10.01
C LEU A 45 0.65 26.42 -11.08
N TRP A 46 0.54 25.84 -12.27
CA TRP A 46 -0.31 26.39 -13.34
C TRP A 46 -1.81 26.31 -13.02
N ASN A 47 -2.25 25.29 -12.29
CA ASN A 47 -3.63 25.20 -11.79
C ASN A 47 -3.95 26.19 -10.65
N ARG A 48 -3.00 27.01 -10.20
CA ARG A 48 -3.15 27.99 -9.12
C ARG A 48 -3.18 29.46 -9.58
N LEU A 49 -3.18 29.73 -10.88
CA LEU A 49 -3.31 31.09 -11.39
C LEU A 49 -4.76 31.59 -11.27
N PRO A 50 -5.03 32.63 -10.46
CA PRO A 50 -6.36 33.19 -10.30
C PRO A 50 -6.73 34.01 -11.54
N GLY A 51 -7.79 33.61 -12.24
CA GLY A 51 -8.26 34.33 -13.44
C GLY A 51 -9.05 33.52 -14.47
N ARG A 52 -9.29 32.21 -14.25
CA ARG A 52 -10.18 31.41 -15.10
C ARG A 52 -11.32 30.78 -14.28
N SER A 53 -12.27 31.62 -13.88
CA SER A 53 -13.59 31.15 -13.47
C SER A 53 -14.48 30.97 -14.70
N ALA A 54 -15.02 29.76 -14.82
CA ALA A 54 -16.28 29.41 -15.50
C ALA A 54 -16.49 29.95 -16.93
N THR A 55 -15.91 29.26 -17.91
CA THR A 55 -16.54 28.78 -19.17
C THR A 55 -15.41 28.30 -20.07
N ALA A 56 -15.02 27.06 -19.87
CA ALA A 56 -14.42 26.24 -20.91
C ALA A 56 -14.86 24.84 -20.54
N GLU A 57 -15.95 24.36 -21.16
CA GLU A 57 -16.04 22.94 -21.45
C GLU A 57 -14.69 22.58 -22.08
N GLN A 58 -13.83 21.96 -21.29
CA GLN A 58 -12.65 21.30 -21.83
C GLN A 58 -13.21 20.15 -22.64
N GLU A 59 -13.46 20.43 -23.92
CA GLU A 59 -13.51 19.41 -24.94
C GLU A 59 -12.21 18.62 -24.79
N ILE A 60 -12.34 17.45 -24.16
CA ILE A 60 -11.36 16.39 -24.24
C ILE A 60 -11.17 16.18 -25.74
N PRO A 61 -9.96 16.35 -26.30
CA PRO A 61 -9.74 16.03 -27.71
C PRO A 61 -10.30 14.64 -27.98
N GLU A 62 -11.22 14.52 -28.94
CA GLU A 62 -11.90 13.27 -29.28
C GLU A 62 -10.92 12.12 -29.61
N GLU A 63 -9.68 12.48 -29.96
CA GLU A 63 -8.56 11.59 -30.26
C GLU A 63 -7.91 10.95 -29.01
N ALA A 64 -8.27 11.34 -27.78
CA ALA A 64 -7.83 10.70 -26.55
C ALA A 64 -8.74 9.52 -26.10
N ARG A 65 -9.69 9.13 -26.94
CA ARG A 65 -10.65 8.03 -26.70
C ARG A 65 -10.30 6.77 -27.50
N SER A 66 -9.14 6.17 -27.23
CA SER A 66 -8.94 4.74 -27.51
C SER A 66 -7.88 4.09 -26.62
N LEU A 67 -7.71 4.55 -25.38
CA LEU A 67 -6.94 3.84 -24.37
C LEU A 67 -7.75 2.62 -23.90
N THR A 68 -7.63 1.50 -24.60
CA THR A 68 -8.22 0.25 -24.11
C THR A 68 -7.26 -0.32 -23.07
N SER A 69 -7.55 -0.09 -21.79
CA SER A 69 -6.86 -0.77 -20.68
C SER A 69 -6.79 -2.27 -20.96
N ALA A 70 -5.69 -2.94 -20.60
CA ALA A 70 -5.57 -4.38 -20.75
C ALA A 70 -6.81 -5.11 -20.17
N PRO A 71 -7.35 -6.16 -20.81
CA PRO A 71 -8.44 -6.94 -20.21
C PRO A 71 -8.06 -7.40 -18.80
N MET A 72 -9.02 -7.44 -17.87
CA MET A 72 -8.78 -7.78 -16.46
C MET A 72 -8.02 -9.11 -16.31
N THR A 73 -8.34 -10.10 -17.15
CA THR A 73 -7.66 -11.39 -17.22
C THR A 73 -6.16 -11.27 -17.51
N VAL A 74 -5.77 -10.33 -18.38
CA VAL A 74 -4.37 -10.08 -18.72
C VAL A 74 -3.67 -9.33 -17.59
N MET A 75 -4.33 -8.34 -16.99
CA MET A 75 -3.80 -7.67 -15.80
C MET A 75 -3.58 -8.65 -14.64
N ASP A 76 -4.49 -9.61 -14.47
CA ASP A 76 -4.41 -10.62 -13.41
C ASP A 76 -3.30 -11.66 -13.67
N MET A 77 -2.92 -11.90 -14.93
CA MET A 77 -1.71 -12.65 -15.25
C MET A 77 -0.44 -11.83 -14.98
N ALA A 78 -0.41 -10.57 -15.39
CA ALA A 78 0.78 -9.72 -15.30
C ALA A 78 1.11 -9.29 -13.86
N ALA A 79 0.09 -9.02 -13.06
CA ALA A 79 0.23 -8.60 -11.68
C ALA A 79 -1.00 -9.06 -10.87
N PRO A 80 -1.12 -10.37 -10.55
CA PRO A 80 -2.22 -10.92 -9.75
C PRO A 80 -2.30 -10.28 -8.37
N SER A 81 -3.46 -10.44 -7.69
CA SER A 81 -3.53 -10.07 -6.28
C SER A 81 -2.44 -10.85 -5.52
N PRO A 82 -1.58 -10.18 -4.75
CA PRO A 82 -0.34 -10.77 -4.25
C PRO A 82 -0.56 -11.97 -3.31
N GLY A 83 -1.76 -12.16 -2.75
CA GLY A 83 -2.02 -13.22 -1.79
C GLY A 83 -1.17 -13.02 -0.55
N TRP A 84 -1.34 -11.86 0.10
CA TRP A 84 -0.45 -11.32 1.12
C TRP A 84 -0.06 -12.33 2.21
N GLY A 85 -0.99 -13.14 2.72
CA GLY A 85 -0.70 -14.17 3.73
C GLY A 85 0.33 -15.24 3.33
N ARG A 86 0.66 -15.38 2.03
CA ARG A 86 1.72 -16.28 1.54
C ARG A 86 3.04 -15.56 1.29
N MET A 87 3.10 -14.27 1.58
CA MET A 87 4.28 -13.42 1.42
C MET A 87 4.83 -13.06 2.80
N GLY A 88 6.09 -12.61 2.85
CA GLY A 88 6.66 -12.05 4.07
C GLY A 88 7.04 -13.04 5.17
N GLY A 89 6.65 -14.33 5.11
CA GLY A 89 6.97 -15.34 6.13
C GLY A 89 8.44 -15.34 6.57
N PRO A 90 9.42 -15.53 5.67
CA PRO A 90 10.83 -15.52 6.05
C PRO A 90 11.31 -14.19 6.67
N GLY A 91 10.75 -13.06 6.22
CA GLY A 91 11.09 -11.75 6.78
C GLY A 91 10.48 -11.51 8.17
N LEU A 92 9.29 -12.07 8.43
CA LEU A 92 8.68 -12.09 9.75
C LEU A 92 9.44 -13.01 10.69
N ASP A 93 9.87 -14.19 10.23
CA ASP A 93 10.71 -15.12 11.02
C ASP A 93 12.02 -14.44 11.43
N GLU A 94 12.69 -13.76 10.50
CA GLU A 94 13.92 -12.99 10.79
C GLU A 94 13.65 -11.88 11.82
N ALA A 95 12.57 -11.12 11.66
CA ALA A 95 12.29 -9.96 12.49
C ALA A 95 11.71 -10.30 13.87
N LEU A 96 11.00 -11.42 13.99
CA LEU A 96 10.24 -11.81 15.17
C LEU A 96 10.76 -13.08 15.85
N GLY A 97 11.77 -13.77 15.31
CA GLY A 97 12.32 -15.01 15.88
C GLY A 97 12.69 -14.88 17.35
N GLY A 98 13.51 -13.89 17.71
CA GLY A 98 13.89 -13.65 19.12
C GLY A 98 12.71 -13.26 20.01
N TRP A 99 11.65 -12.63 19.46
CA TRP A 99 10.41 -12.45 20.21
C TRP A 99 9.73 -13.80 20.41
N LEU A 100 9.51 -14.59 19.36
CA LEU A 100 8.86 -15.90 19.47
C LEU A 100 9.57 -16.84 20.45
N GLU A 101 10.91 -16.82 20.49
CA GLU A 101 11.73 -17.71 21.31
C GLU A 101 11.82 -17.31 22.80
N GLY A 102 11.33 -16.13 23.19
CA GLY A 102 11.45 -15.70 24.60
C GLY A 102 12.59 -14.72 24.87
N GLU A 103 13.48 -14.49 23.91
CA GLU A 103 14.65 -13.61 24.08
C GLU A 103 14.26 -12.15 24.23
N ARG A 104 13.15 -11.75 23.57
CA ARG A 104 12.55 -10.42 23.70
C ARG A 104 11.24 -10.49 24.49
N ALA A 105 11.23 -9.84 25.65
CA ALA A 105 10.06 -9.70 26.49
C ALA A 105 9.13 -8.56 26.01
N GLY A 106 7.86 -8.64 26.41
CA GLY A 106 6.87 -7.58 26.19
C GLY A 106 6.21 -7.60 24.80
N SER A 107 5.36 -6.58 24.59
CA SER A 107 4.58 -6.40 23.38
C SER A 107 5.36 -5.67 22.29
N LEU A 108 5.05 -5.98 21.03
CA LEU A 108 5.63 -5.39 19.83
C LEU A 108 4.55 -4.83 18.92
N ALA A 109 4.93 -3.94 18.00
CA ALA A 109 4.06 -3.45 16.97
C ALA A 109 4.72 -3.50 15.59
N ILE A 110 3.93 -3.85 14.58
CA ILE A 110 4.26 -3.68 13.16
C ILE A 110 3.28 -2.65 12.60
N VAL A 111 3.82 -1.56 12.09
CA VAL A 111 3.07 -0.47 11.46
C VAL A 111 3.18 -0.60 9.95
N SER A 112 2.08 -0.41 9.24
CA SER A 112 2.06 -0.49 7.78
C SER A 112 1.22 0.61 7.17
N GLY A 113 1.65 1.12 6.01
CA GLY A 113 0.84 2.03 5.22
C GLY A 113 -0.41 1.32 4.70
N PRO A 114 -1.45 2.07 4.31
CA PRO A 114 -2.67 1.48 3.80
C PRO A 114 -2.36 0.66 2.55
N THR A 115 -3.22 -0.31 2.25
CA THR A 115 -3.16 -1.18 1.06
C THR A 115 -2.05 -2.23 1.02
N VAL A 116 -1.15 -2.26 2.02
CA VAL A 116 -0.21 -3.36 2.22
C VAL A 116 -0.84 -4.38 3.16
N GLY A 117 -0.94 -5.63 2.73
CA GLY A 117 -1.57 -6.68 3.54
C GLY A 117 -0.68 -7.24 4.66
N ILE A 118 -0.05 -6.36 5.45
CA ILE A 118 0.81 -6.78 6.58
C ILE A 118 -0.02 -7.50 7.65
N THR A 119 -1.23 -7.03 7.92
CA THR A 119 -2.12 -7.71 8.86
C THR A 119 -2.38 -9.15 8.42
N GLU A 120 -2.62 -9.39 7.14
CA GLU A 120 -2.81 -10.72 6.56
C GLU A 120 -1.54 -11.56 6.59
N MET A 121 -0.36 -10.96 6.34
CA MET A 121 0.94 -11.64 6.49
C MET A 121 1.15 -12.11 7.94
N VAL A 122 0.94 -11.22 8.91
CA VAL A 122 1.12 -11.52 10.34
C VAL A 122 0.10 -12.55 10.82
N GLN A 123 -1.16 -12.48 10.37
CA GLN A 123 -2.18 -13.47 10.71
C GLN A 123 -1.84 -14.86 10.16
N ALA A 124 -1.38 -14.95 8.90
CA ALA A 124 -0.97 -16.23 8.32
C ALA A 124 0.25 -16.80 9.05
N TRP A 125 1.27 -15.98 9.26
CA TRP A 125 2.47 -16.35 10.03
C TRP A 125 2.11 -16.81 11.44
N ALA A 126 1.26 -16.07 12.15
CA ALA A 126 0.80 -16.44 13.49
C ALA A 126 0.06 -17.78 13.51
N GLY A 127 -0.75 -18.05 12.49
CA GLY A 127 -1.44 -19.32 12.31
C GLY A 127 -0.45 -20.49 12.15
N ASP A 128 0.60 -20.29 11.35
CA ASP A 128 1.67 -21.27 11.16
C ASP A 128 2.46 -21.53 12.47
N GLN A 129 2.59 -20.51 13.33
CA GLN A 129 3.22 -20.62 14.66
C GLN A 129 2.26 -21.09 15.77
N GLY A 130 0.97 -21.32 15.46
CA GLY A 130 -0.03 -21.73 16.46
C GLY A 130 -0.36 -20.67 17.51
N LEU A 131 -0.10 -19.39 17.23
CA LEU A 131 -0.38 -18.28 18.15
C LEU A 131 -1.86 -17.91 18.13
N GLN A 132 -2.37 -17.48 19.29
CA GLN A 132 -3.77 -17.04 19.40
C GLN A 132 -3.94 -15.67 18.74
N ILE A 133 -4.80 -15.62 17.72
CA ILE A 133 -5.16 -14.39 17.02
C ILE A 133 -6.46 -13.84 17.61
N LEU A 134 -6.39 -12.63 18.15
CA LEU A 134 -7.54 -11.92 18.69
C LEU A 134 -8.39 -11.36 17.55
N THR A 135 -9.70 -11.32 17.75
CA THR A 135 -10.62 -10.62 16.85
C THR A 135 -10.93 -9.25 17.44
N PRO A 136 -10.60 -8.14 16.76
CA PRO A 136 -10.98 -6.81 17.22
C PRO A 136 -12.50 -6.70 17.40
N PRO A 137 -12.98 -5.88 18.34
CA PRO A 137 -14.40 -5.71 18.58
C PRO A 137 -15.13 -5.14 17.35
N ALA A 138 -16.43 -5.41 17.27
CA ALA A 138 -17.29 -4.74 16.31
C ALA A 138 -17.41 -3.25 16.68
N PRO A 139 -17.68 -2.35 15.72
CA PRO A 139 -17.76 -0.91 15.99
C PRO A 139 -18.72 -0.52 17.11
N ASP A 140 -19.89 -1.16 17.19
CA ASP A 140 -20.87 -0.90 18.26
C ASP A 140 -20.32 -1.23 19.65
N GLY A 141 -19.39 -2.19 19.74
CA GLY A 141 -18.70 -2.58 20.96
C GLY A 141 -17.60 -1.61 21.39
N LEU A 142 -17.13 -0.72 20.50
CA LEU A 142 -16.07 0.25 20.82
C LEU A 142 -16.55 1.36 21.75
N LEU A 143 -17.85 1.68 21.71
CA LEU A 143 -18.48 2.64 22.61
C LEU A 143 -19.06 1.99 23.86
N ALA A 144 -19.08 0.66 23.93
CA ALA A 144 -19.65 -0.11 25.04
C ALA A 144 -18.67 -0.28 26.22
N GLY A 145 -17.46 0.27 26.15
CA GLY A 145 -16.47 0.23 27.23
C GLY A 145 -15.43 -0.89 27.06
N ARG A 146 -15.16 -1.64 28.13
CA ARG A 146 -14.00 -2.55 28.27
C ARG A 146 -14.33 -4.04 28.22
N ASP A 147 -15.59 -4.41 28.00
CA ASP A 147 -16.06 -5.80 28.04
C ASP A 147 -15.25 -6.75 27.13
N TRP A 148 -14.89 -6.28 25.93
CA TRP A 148 -14.04 -7.05 25.03
C TRP A 148 -12.66 -7.33 25.63
N LEU A 149 -12.03 -6.33 26.25
CA LEU A 149 -10.70 -6.46 26.84
C LEU A 149 -10.73 -7.37 28.07
N ASP A 150 -11.74 -7.23 28.92
CA ASP A 150 -11.90 -8.08 30.10
C ASP A 150 -12.08 -9.55 29.67
N GLY A 151 -12.86 -9.82 28.62
CA GLY A 151 -12.95 -11.17 28.04
C GLY A 151 -11.63 -11.70 27.47
N VAL A 152 -10.79 -10.84 26.89
CA VAL A 152 -9.43 -11.21 26.46
C VAL A 152 -8.54 -11.56 27.65
N LEU A 153 -8.57 -10.73 28.70
CA LEU A 153 -7.78 -10.93 29.91
C LEU A 153 -8.17 -12.22 30.66
N ASP A 154 -9.46 -12.50 30.77
CA ASP A 154 -9.98 -13.69 31.44
C ASP A 154 -9.62 -14.98 30.68
N ALA A 155 -9.54 -14.93 29.35
CA ALA A 155 -9.20 -16.06 28.51
C ALA A 155 -7.68 -16.28 28.34
N ALA A 156 -6.87 -15.23 28.57
CA ALA A 156 -5.43 -15.29 28.36
C ALA A 156 -4.72 -16.11 29.45
N GLN A 157 -3.82 -17.00 29.04
CA GLN A 157 -2.97 -17.73 29.98
C GLN A 157 -1.76 -16.88 30.39
N ALA A 158 -1.27 -17.09 31.61
CA ALA A 158 -0.08 -16.40 32.10
C ALA A 158 1.13 -16.66 31.18
N GLY A 159 1.74 -15.58 30.68
CA GLY A 159 2.89 -15.65 29.76
C GLY A 159 2.53 -15.95 28.30
N GLN A 160 1.25 -16.07 27.97
CA GLN A 160 0.81 -16.29 26.59
C GLN A 160 1.10 -15.08 25.71
N ARG A 161 1.55 -15.34 24.49
CA ARG A 161 1.71 -14.34 23.43
C ARG A 161 0.48 -14.32 22.54
N LEU A 162 -0.09 -13.13 22.37
CA LEU A 162 -1.30 -12.90 21.59
C LEU A 162 -0.97 -12.09 20.33
N ILE A 163 -1.80 -12.22 19.31
CA ILE A 163 -1.73 -11.43 18.08
C ILE A 163 -2.97 -10.55 18.03
N LEU A 164 -2.79 -9.24 18.02
CA LEU A 164 -3.89 -8.30 17.82
C LEU A 164 -3.77 -7.64 16.45
N PRO A 165 -4.50 -8.15 15.43
CA PRO A 165 -4.49 -7.59 14.10
C PRO A 165 -5.31 -6.28 14.04
N GLY A 166 -4.74 -5.23 13.45
CA GLY A 166 -5.44 -3.99 13.11
C GLY A 166 -5.91 -3.19 14.32
N LEU A 167 -4.97 -2.64 15.09
CA LEU A 167 -5.24 -1.78 16.25
C LEU A 167 -6.14 -0.57 15.92
N GLU A 168 -6.13 -0.10 14.66
CA GLU A 168 -7.04 0.93 14.15
C GLU A 168 -8.54 0.60 14.25
N ARG A 169 -8.85 -0.67 14.52
CA ARG A 169 -10.21 -1.19 14.75
C ARG A 169 -10.60 -1.25 16.22
N CYS A 170 -9.68 -0.91 17.14
CA CYS A 170 -9.91 -0.93 18.58
C CYS A 170 -10.24 0.47 19.15
N PHE A 171 -10.46 1.46 18.29
CA PHE A 171 -10.88 2.80 18.69
C PHE A 171 -11.67 3.51 17.59
N LEU A 172 -12.39 4.56 17.98
CA LEU A 172 -13.03 5.51 17.07
C LEU A 172 -12.51 6.92 17.37
N ARG A 173 -12.36 7.77 16.34
CA ARG A 173 -12.10 9.21 16.54
C ARG A 173 -13.38 9.92 17.02
N HIS A 174 -13.78 9.56 18.23
CA HIS A 174 -14.97 10.01 18.94
C HIS A 174 -14.55 10.35 20.39
N PRO A 175 -15.21 11.31 21.07
CA PRO A 175 -14.86 11.68 22.44
C PRO A 175 -14.78 10.49 23.42
N GLU A 176 -15.68 9.52 23.26
CA GLU A 176 -15.74 8.28 24.07
C GLU A 176 -15.07 7.07 23.36
N GLY A 177 -14.52 7.27 22.16
CA GLY A 177 -14.03 6.18 21.31
C GLY A 177 -12.61 5.71 21.59
N LEU A 178 -11.93 6.28 22.60
CA LEU A 178 -10.52 5.98 22.92
C LEU A 178 -10.33 5.13 24.18
N ASP A 179 -11.39 4.89 24.96
CA ASP A 179 -11.24 4.30 26.28
C ASP A 179 -10.75 2.85 26.20
N LEU A 180 -11.25 2.07 25.23
CA LEU A 180 -10.79 0.70 25.01
C LEU A 180 -9.29 0.63 24.70
N VAL A 181 -8.81 1.44 23.76
CA VAL A 181 -7.39 1.42 23.37
C VAL A 181 -6.50 1.92 24.51
N ARG A 182 -6.96 2.88 25.31
CA ARG A 182 -6.23 3.33 26.52
C ARG A 182 -6.09 2.19 27.52
N CYS A 183 -7.19 1.52 27.87
CA CYS A 183 -7.14 0.39 28.79
C CYS A 183 -6.26 -0.75 28.25
N LEU A 184 -6.34 -1.07 26.96
CA LEU A 184 -5.48 -2.08 26.35
C LEU A 184 -3.99 -1.72 26.51
N LEU A 185 -3.63 -0.47 26.22
CA LEU A 185 -2.25 0.00 26.35
C LEU A 185 -1.77 0.01 27.81
N ASP A 186 -2.65 0.31 28.78
CA ASP A 186 -2.32 0.22 30.21
C ASP A 186 -2.02 -1.22 30.64
N GLU A 187 -2.78 -2.20 30.13
CA GLU A 187 -2.55 -3.63 30.43
C GLU A 187 -1.27 -4.15 29.78
N ILE A 188 -0.92 -3.65 28.60
CA ILE A 188 0.36 -3.90 27.94
C ILE A 188 1.51 -3.30 28.75
N TRP A 189 1.37 -2.04 29.18
CA TRP A 189 2.38 -1.33 29.98
C TRP A 189 2.67 -2.05 31.30
N GLN A 190 1.62 -2.56 31.96
CA GLN A 190 1.72 -3.33 33.20
C GLN A 190 2.28 -4.75 32.98
N GLY A 191 2.51 -5.16 31.73
CA GLY A 191 3.02 -6.50 31.39
C GLY A 191 2.02 -7.63 31.62
N LYS A 192 0.72 -7.30 31.75
CA LYS A 192 -0.34 -8.30 31.94
C LYS A 192 -0.71 -9.00 30.63
N ILE A 193 -0.54 -8.30 29.51
CA ILE A 193 -0.70 -8.84 28.16
C ILE A 193 0.62 -8.70 27.41
N SER A 194 1.03 -9.77 26.73
CA SER A 194 2.12 -9.76 25.76
C SER A 194 1.56 -9.98 24.37
N CYS A 195 1.60 -8.96 23.51
CA CYS A 195 0.99 -9.02 22.19
C CYS A 195 1.90 -8.50 21.07
N LEU A 196 1.80 -9.11 19.90
CA LEU A 196 2.22 -8.48 18.65
C LEU A 196 1.01 -7.80 18.01
N LEU A 197 1.14 -6.49 17.84
CA LEU A 197 0.12 -5.60 17.28
C LEU A 197 0.42 -5.35 15.81
N THR A 198 -0.60 -5.38 14.94
CA THR A 198 -0.51 -4.69 13.64
C THR A 198 -1.32 -3.41 13.69
N CYS A 199 -0.86 -2.34 13.04
CA CYS A 199 -1.54 -1.06 13.05
C CYS A 199 -1.34 -0.32 11.72
N ASP A 200 -2.41 0.29 11.20
CA ASP A 200 -2.28 1.26 10.11
C ASP A 200 -1.43 2.46 10.53
N SER A 201 -0.63 2.98 9.61
CA SER A 201 0.30 4.09 9.87
C SER A 201 -0.37 5.42 10.23
N TRP A 202 -1.58 5.68 9.73
CA TRP A 202 -2.36 6.86 10.10
C TRP A 202 -2.94 6.72 11.49
N ALA A 203 -3.41 5.52 11.84
CA ALA A 203 -3.85 5.19 13.19
C ALA A 203 -2.72 5.28 14.20
N TRP A 204 -1.54 4.75 13.88
CA TRP A 204 -0.35 4.84 14.73
C TRP A 204 0.03 6.30 14.99
N ALA A 205 0.16 7.11 13.94
CA ALA A 205 0.49 8.54 14.06
C ALA A 205 -0.54 9.30 14.91
N TYR A 206 -1.82 8.97 14.75
CA TYR A 206 -2.89 9.55 15.57
C TYR A 206 -2.80 9.12 17.04
N LEU A 207 -2.65 7.82 17.31
CA LEU A 207 -2.55 7.28 18.66
C LEU A 207 -1.31 7.82 19.38
N ASP A 208 -0.18 7.98 18.70
CA ASP A 208 0.97 8.66 19.30
C ASP A 208 0.64 10.10 19.72
N ARG A 209 -0.11 10.82 18.89
CA ARG A 209 -0.55 12.18 19.23
C ARG A 209 -1.51 12.24 20.43
N VAL A 210 -2.44 11.29 20.57
CA VAL A 210 -3.53 11.39 21.55
C VAL A 210 -3.35 10.55 22.81
N VAL A 211 -2.54 9.49 22.75
CA VAL A 211 -2.26 8.58 23.87
C VAL A 211 -0.77 8.25 24.03
N GLN A 212 0.12 8.88 23.26
CA GLN A 212 1.58 8.71 23.37
C GLN A 212 2.01 7.24 23.29
N ILE A 213 1.45 6.49 22.33
CA ILE A 213 1.65 5.05 22.20
C ILE A 213 3.14 4.64 22.11
N GLU A 214 4.01 5.50 21.55
CA GLU A 214 5.46 5.25 21.47
C GLU A 214 6.18 5.34 22.82
N SER A 215 5.54 5.90 23.86
CA SER A 215 6.05 5.85 25.23
C SER A 215 5.75 4.52 25.93
N ILE A 216 4.79 3.75 25.39
CA ILE A 216 4.29 2.49 25.97
C ILE A 216 4.93 1.29 25.27
N LEU A 217 4.99 1.33 23.94
CA LEU A 217 5.53 0.26 23.11
C LEU A 217 6.96 0.57 22.67
N PRO A 218 7.81 -0.46 22.48
CA PRO A 218 9.10 -0.25 21.84
C PRO A 218 8.91 0.24 20.40
N ALA A 219 9.97 0.83 19.82
CA ALA A 219 9.97 1.32 18.45
C ALA A 219 9.36 0.26 17.48
N PRO A 220 8.28 0.62 16.75
CA PRO A 220 7.58 -0.34 15.91
C PRO A 220 8.45 -0.74 14.71
N LEU A 221 8.15 -1.91 14.16
CA LEU A 221 8.69 -2.35 12.88
C LEU A 221 7.77 -1.89 11.74
N THR A 222 8.30 -1.80 10.53
CA THR A 222 7.56 -1.59 9.29
C THR A 222 8.20 -2.40 8.17
N LEU A 223 7.45 -2.69 7.13
CA LEU A 223 8.03 -3.20 5.89
C LEU A 223 9.01 -2.17 5.32
N ALA A 224 10.20 -2.60 4.95
CA ALA A 224 11.17 -1.76 4.25
C ALA A 224 10.56 -1.28 2.91
N PRO A 225 10.77 -0.02 2.52
CA PRO A 225 10.20 0.50 1.28
C PRO A 225 10.81 -0.21 0.08
N PHE A 226 9.99 -0.53 -0.91
CA PHE A 226 10.46 -1.14 -2.15
C PHE A 226 11.08 -0.06 -3.05
N ASP A 227 12.37 -0.22 -3.36
CA ASP A 227 13.05 0.55 -4.39
C ASP A 227 12.80 -0.03 -5.80
N ALA A 228 13.40 0.59 -6.83
CA ALA A 228 13.26 0.12 -8.21
C ALA A 228 13.71 -1.34 -8.40
N THR A 229 14.74 -1.77 -7.67
CA THR A 229 15.29 -3.14 -7.77
C THR A 229 14.37 -4.16 -7.11
N ALA A 230 13.81 -3.83 -5.94
CA ALA A 230 12.84 -4.64 -5.24
C ALA A 230 11.54 -4.77 -6.07
N LEU A 231 11.07 -3.68 -6.68
CA LEU A 231 9.91 -3.68 -7.58
C LEU A 231 10.17 -4.53 -8.84
N ASP A 232 11.32 -4.41 -9.49
CA ASP A 232 11.69 -5.24 -10.65
C ASP A 232 11.59 -6.73 -10.28
N ARG A 233 12.26 -7.13 -9.19
CA ARG A 233 12.25 -8.52 -8.71
C ARG A 233 10.85 -9.00 -8.39
N TRP A 234 10.07 -8.18 -7.68
CA TRP A 234 8.74 -8.57 -7.25
C TRP A 234 7.75 -8.71 -8.42
N PHE A 235 7.75 -7.78 -9.37
CA PHE A 235 6.85 -7.87 -10.54
C PHE A 235 7.21 -9.06 -11.45
N ARG A 236 8.49 -9.43 -11.58
CA ARG A 236 8.87 -10.70 -12.22
C ARG A 236 8.25 -11.90 -11.53
N GLN A 237 8.38 -11.98 -10.20
CA GLN A 237 7.86 -13.10 -9.43
C GLN A 237 6.34 -13.20 -9.57
N LEU A 238 5.63 -12.07 -9.62
CA LEU A 238 4.20 -12.03 -9.86
C LEU A 238 3.83 -12.57 -11.26
N ALA A 239 4.54 -12.14 -12.31
CA ALA A 239 4.29 -12.58 -13.68
C ALA A 239 4.64 -14.07 -13.91
N GLN A 240 5.59 -14.63 -13.17
CA GLN A 240 6.01 -16.04 -13.28
C GLN A 240 4.99 -17.05 -12.73
N ARG A 241 4.06 -16.62 -11.88
CA ARG A 241 3.06 -17.53 -11.27
C ARG A 241 2.08 -18.14 -12.31
N TYR A 242 2.03 -17.59 -13.52
CA TYR A 242 1.14 -18.02 -14.61
C TYR A 242 1.97 -18.37 -15.87
N GLU A 243 2.52 -19.59 -15.96
CA GLU A 243 3.22 -20.12 -17.17
C GLU A 243 2.24 -20.86 -18.12
N PRO A 244 2.47 -20.90 -19.46
CA PRO A 244 3.78 -20.97 -20.14
C PRO A 244 4.10 -19.88 -21.18
N ARG A 245 3.42 -18.71 -21.17
CA ARG A 245 3.76 -17.60 -22.08
C ARG A 245 4.62 -16.58 -21.34
N SER A 246 5.85 -16.37 -21.80
CA SER A 246 6.72 -15.31 -21.29
C SER A 246 6.08 -13.95 -21.54
N LEU A 247 5.64 -13.27 -20.50
CA LEU A 247 5.24 -11.87 -20.57
C LEU A 247 6.49 -11.00 -20.66
N THR A 248 6.58 -10.18 -21.69
CA THR A 248 7.63 -9.15 -21.82
C THR A 248 7.00 -7.79 -21.59
N PHE A 249 7.62 -6.95 -20.75
CA PHE A 249 7.12 -5.61 -20.47
C PHE A 249 8.02 -4.58 -21.13
N ARG A 250 7.48 -3.81 -22.08
CA ARG A 250 8.23 -2.81 -22.86
C ARG A 250 7.57 -1.45 -22.77
N GLN A 251 8.36 -0.38 -22.76
CA GLN A 251 7.82 0.97 -22.85
C GLN A 251 7.17 1.19 -24.22
N ALA A 252 5.99 1.81 -24.24
CA ALA A 252 5.30 2.12 -25.49
C ALA A 252 6.01 3.23 -26.31
N SER A 253 6.88 4.02 -25.69
CA SER A 253 7.63 5.11 -26.35
C SER A 253 8.82 4.61 -27.17
N ASP A 254 9.61 3.66 -26.68
CA ASP A 254 10.87 3.29 -27.34
C ASP A 254 11.10 1.78 -27.46
N GLY A 255 10.22 0.97 -26.87
CA GLY A 255 10.32 -0.48 -26.87
C GLY A 255 11.32 -1.03 -25.86
N HIS A 256 12.01 -0.19 -25.08
CA HIS A 256 12.97 -0.66 -24.09
C HIS A 256 12.28 -1.49 -23.00
N PRO A 257 12.92 -2.56 -22.53
CA PRO A 257 12.35 -3.39 -21.48
C PRO A 257 12.26 -2.60 -20.17
N VAL A 258 11.10 -2.66 -19.52
CA VAL A 258 10.90 -2.01 -18.21
C VAL A 258 11.42 -2.89 -17.09
N LEU A 259 11.19 -4.20 -17.20
CA LEU A 259 11.75 -5.18 -16.30
C LEU A 259 13.02 -5.77 -16.95
N THR A 260 14.11 -5.98 -16.19
CA THR A 260 15.31 -6.77 -16.63
C THR A 260 14.98 -8.14 -17.31
N ALA A 261 15.93 -8.83 -17.93
CA ALA A 261 15.66 -10.15 -18.53
C ALA A 261 15.92 -11.29 -17.52
N GLN A 262 15.08 -12.33 -17.50
CA GLN A 262 15.18 -13.45 -16.55
C GLN A 262 16.44 -14.33 -16.74
N LYS A 263 17.06 -14.29 -17.94
CA LYS A 263 18.28 -15.04 -18.29
C LYS A 263 19.54 -14.18 -18.38
N ALA A 264 19.44 -12.87 -18.13
CA ALA A 264 20.65 -12.06 -18.05
C ALA A 264 21.34 -12.39 -16.72
N THR A 265 22.35 -13.25 -16.78
CA THR A 265 23.52 -13.04 -15.92
C THR A 265 23.88 -11.56 -16.03
N LEU A 266 24.31 -10.93 -14.92
CA LEU A 266 24.66 -9.51 -14.76
C LEU A 266 25.79 -9.00 -15.70
N SER A 267 26.00 -9.66 -16.84
CA SER A 267 27.14 -9.52 -17.73
C SER A 267 26.76 -9.53 -19.21
N ASP A 268 25.47 -9.49 -19.58
CA ASP A 268 25.07 -9.30 -20.98
C ASP A 268 24.80 -7.79 -21.25
N PRO A 269 25.74 -7.04 -21.83
CA PRO A 269 25.68 -5.57 -21.92
C PRO A 269 24.60 -5.03 -22.88
N GLY A 270 23.81 -5.91 -23.52
CA GLY A 270 22.85 -5.53 -24.57
C GLY A 270 21.40 -5.29 -24.13
N VAL A 271 20.97 -5.70 -22.93
CA VAL A 271 19.57 -5.55 -22.48
C VAL A 271 19.53 -4.68 -21.21
N GLN A 272 19.68 -3.37 -21.40
CA GLN A 272 19.50 -2.42 -20.30
C GLN A 272 18.01 -2.21 -20.05
N SER A 273 17.52 -2.58 -18.86
CA SER A 273 16.19 -2.17 -18.43
C SER A 273 16.20 -0.68 -18.13
N ASP A 274 15.23 0.07 -18.65
CA ASP A 274 15.07 1.46 -18.22
C ASP A 274 14.48 1.50 -16.81
N GLN A 275 15.36 1.62 -15.81
CA GLN A 275 14.96 1.74 -14.41
C GLN A 275 14.31 3.09 -14.08
N THR A 276 14.21 4.03 -15.02
CA THR A 276 13.56 5.33 -14.80
C THR A 276 12.11 5.16 -14.38
N PHE A 277 11.35 4.31 -15.09
CA PHE A 277 9.95 4.04 -14.75
C PHE A 277 9.80 3.44 -13.35
N LEU A 278 10.60 2.43 -13.01
CA LEU A 278 10.54 1.78 -11.69
C LEU A 278 11.02 2.71 -10.57
N THR A 279 11.95 3.62 -10.85
CA THR A 279 12.40 4.65 -9.90
C THR A 279 11.28 5.65 -9.62
N GLN A 280 10.60 6.13 -10.66
CA GLN A 280 9.42 7.00 -10.50
C GLN A 280 8.29 6.28 -9.76
N LEU A 281 8.06 5.00 -10.07
CA LEU A 281 7.07 4.18 -9.40
C LEU A 281 7.39 4.00 -7.90
N ALA A 282 8.64 3.68 -7.57
CA ALA A 282 9.11 3.55 -6.19
C ALA A 282 8.93 4.87 -5.43
N ALA A 283 9.32 6.00 -6.03
CA ALA A 283 9.17 7.32 -5.43
C ALA A 283 7.70 7.70 -5.21
N ARG A 284 6.85 7.55 -6.24
CA ARG A 284 5.42 7.90 -6.20
C ARG A 284 4.63 7.05 -5.22
N SER A 285 4.98 5.76 -5.12
CA SER A 285 4.39 4.84 -4.14
C SER A 285 5.02 4.96 -2.76
N ARG A 286 6.10 5.75 -2.59
CA ARG A 286 6.93 5.82 -1.38
C ARG A 286 7.47 4.44 -0.95
N GLY A 287 7.62 3.52 -1.90
CA GLY A 287 7.98 2.13 -1.67
C GLY A 287 6.86 1.24 -1.12
N ASN A 288 5.60 1.70 -1.11
CA ASN A 288 4.44 0.89 -0.74
C ASN A 288 4.11 -0.11 -1.88
N PRO A 289 4.25 -1.43 -1.67
CA PRO A 289 4.03 -2.42 -2.72
C PRO A 289 2.57 -2.50 -3.20
N GLY A 290 1.59 -2.28 -2.32
CA GLY A 290 0.17 -2.26 -2.69
C GLY A 290 -0.15 -1.14 -3.69
N VAL A 291 0.32 0.06 -3.40
CA VAL A 291 0.22 1.24 -4.27
C VAL A 291 1.02 1.04 -5.56
N ALA A 292 2.26 0.57 -5.46
CA ALA A 292 3.13 0.34 -6.62
C ALA A 292 2.51 -0.65 -7.60
N ARG A 293 1.94 -1.76 -7.09
CA ARG A 293 1.23 -2.74 -7.92
C ARG A 293 0.00 -2.14 -8.60
N ALA A 294 -0.75 -1.29 -7.90
CA ALA A 294 -1.94 -0.68 -8.48
C ALA A 294 -1.58 0.28 -9.63
N ILE A 295 -0.56 1.14 -9.45
CA ILE A 295 -0.04 2.01 -10.50
C ILE A 295 0.55 1.19 -11.65
N TRP A 296 1.29 0.11 -11.34
CA TRP A 296 1.81 -0.81 -12.34
C TRP A 296 0.68 -1.35 -13.22
N ARG A 297 -0.39 -1.89 -12.63
CA ARG A 297 -1.56 -2.37 -13.38
C ARG A 297 -2.22 -1.30 -14.23
N GLU A 298 -2.33 -0.08 -13.71
CA GLU A 298 -2.87 1.06 -14.47
C GLU A 298 -2.02 1.40 -15.69
N SER A 299 -0.71 1.17 -15.62
CA SER A 299 0.21 1.45 -16.73
C SER A 299 0.23 0.39 -17.84
N LEU A 300 -0.46 -0.74 -17.66
CA LEU A 300 -0.43 -1.86 -18.59
C LEU A 300 -1.49 -1.77 -19.69
N GLN A 301 -1.03 -1.78 -20.93
CA GLN A 301 -1.85 -1.78 -22.13
C GLN A 301 -1.67 -3.06 -22.97
N VAL A 302 -2.70 -3.35 -23.76
CA VAL A 302 -2.75 -4.48 -24.71
C VAL A 302 -3.15 -3.96 -26.08
N ASN A 303 -2.43 -4.37 -27.14
CA ASN A 303 -2.80 -4.17 -28.54
C ASN A 303 -3.06 -2.71 -29.01
N SER A 304 -2.39 -1.70 -28.45
CA SER A 304 -2.49 -0.32 -28.94
C SER A 304 -1.52 -0.08 -30.11
N THR A 305 -1.80 -0.63 -31.29
CA THR A 305 -0.95 -0.42 -32.49
C THR A 305 -0.84 1.06 -32.88
N GLU A 306 -1.84 1.89 -32.54
CA GLU A 306 -1.88 3.32 -32.87
C GLU A 306 -1.13 4.22 -31.86
N GLU A 307 -1.00 3.80 -30.60
CA GLU A 307 -0.37 4.61 -29.54
C GLU A 307 1.08 4.22 -29.22
N VAL A 308 1.51 3.05 -29.70
CA VAL A 308 2.88 2.54 -29.57
C VAL A 308 3.72 3.07 -30.72
N GLU A 309 4.89 3.64 -30.41
CA GLU A 309 5.79 4.15 -31.45
C GLU A 309 6.30 3.02 -32.36
N ILE A 310 6.49 3.30 -33.65
CA ILE A 310 6.92 2.31 -34.65
C ILE A 310 8.23 1.62 -34.21
N LYS A 311 9.18 2.40 -33.67
CA LYS A 311 10.43 1.88 -33.12
C LYS A 311 10.19 0.84 -32.01
N ALA A 312 9.22 1.09 -31.14
CA ALA A 312 8.89 0.17 -30.06
C ALA A 312 8.35 -1.16 -30.61
N GLN A 313 7.53 -1.12 -31.67
CA GLN A 313 7.01 -2.31 -32.34
C GLN A 313 8.11 -3.14 -33.02
N GLU A 314 9.10 -2.49 -33.63
CA GLU A 314 10.27 -3.16 -34.21
C GLU A 314 11.07 -3.91 -33.14
N GLU A 315 11.29 -3.30 -31.97
CA GLU A 315 11.95 -3.93 -30.82
C GLU A 315 11.16 -5.14 -30.26
N ALA A 316 9.82 -5.08 -30.29
CA ALA A 316 8.96 -6.15 -29.81
C ALA A 316 8.82 -7.33 -30.79
N ALA A 317 9.16 -7.15 -32.07
CA ALA A 317 9.07 -8.22 -33.08
C ALA A 317 9.94 -9.44 -32.77
N GLY A 318 10.96 -9.27 -31.91
CA GLY A 318 11.82 -10.35 -31.41
C GLY A 318 11.32 -11.08 -30.17
N ASP A 319 10.19 -10.66 -29.57
CA ASP A 319 9.68 -11.25 -28.33
C ASP A 319 9.13 -12.66 -28.58
N ARG A 320 9.58 -13.62 -27.77
CA ARG A 320 9.13 -15.02 -27.86
C ARG A 320 7.74 -15.26 -27.24
N GLY A 321 7.15 -14.25 -26.62
CA GLY A 321 5.89 -14.36 -25.90
C GLY A 321 5.03 -13.11 -26.04
N TYR A 322 4.19 -12.83 -25.05
CA TYR A 322 3.20 -11.78 -25.14
C TYR A 322 3.75 -10.46 -24.60
N THR A 323 3.84 -9.45 -25.47
CA THR A 323 4.33 -8.12 -25.10
C THR A 323 3.22 -7.29 -24.46
N MET A 324 3.49 -6.85 -23.23
CA MET A 324 2.70 -5.90 -22.48
C MET A 324 3.34 -4.52 -22.63
N TRP A 325 2.57 -3.56 -23.13
CA TRP A 325 3.02 -2.19 -23.29
C TRP A 325 2.83 -1.43 -22.00
N VAL A 326 3.88 -0.73 -21.57
CA VAL A 326 3.87 0.14 -20.39
C VAL A 326 3.70 1.58 -20.88
N THR A 327 2.60 2.21 -20.48
CA THR A 327 2.36 3.63 -20.77
C THR A 327 3.47 4.48 -20.15
N PRO A 328 4.12 5.37 -20.93
CA PRO A 328 5.16 6.25 -20.41
C PRO A 328 4.64 7.08 -19.24
N TRP A 329 5.48 7.25 -18.22
CA TRP A 329 5.09 7.91 -16.97
C TRP A 329 4.36 9.26 -17.12
N PRO A 330 4.80 10.19 -18.01
CA PRO A 330 4.11 11.48 -18.18
C PRO A 330 2.69 11.40 -18.76
N LYS A 331 2.34 10.26 -19.36
CA LYS A 331 1.03 9.98 -19.98
C LYS A 331 0.10 9.18 -19.06
N LEU A 332 0.56 8.75 -17.88
CA LEU A 332 -0.28 8.02 -16.93
C LEU A 332 -1.36 8.92 -16.33
N ALA A 333 -2.63 8.53 -16.48
CA ALA A 333 -3.78 9.21 -15.91
C ALA A 333 -4.07 8.70 -14.48
N LEU A 334 -3.26 9.15 -13.51
CA LEU A 334 -3.45 8.78 -12.10
C LEU A 334 -4.53 9.65 -11.44
N PRO A 335 -5.26 9.14 -10.42
CA PRO A 335 -6.22 9.94 -9.68
C PRO A 335 -5.59 11.18 -9.05
N GLU A 336 -6.30 12.30 -9.13
CA GLU A 336 -5.91 13.57 -8.52
C GLU A 336 -7.05 14.12 -7.67
N VAL A 337 -6.70 14.82 -6.59
CA VAL A 337 -7.69 15.55 -5.77
C VAL A 337 -7.94 16.91 -6.41
N SER A 338 -9.19 17.16 -6.81
CA SER A 338 -9.60 18.43 -7.44
C SER A 338 -9.28 19.64 -6.56
N ALA A 339 -8.95 20.77 -7.18
CA ALA A 339 -8.79 22.06 -6.49
C ALA A 339 -10.09 22.55 -5.80
N SER A 340 -11.26 22.07 -6.24
CA SER A 340 -12.55 22.36 -5.62
C SER A 340 -12.84 21.54 -4.36
N THR A 341 -11.94 20.64 -3.97
CA THR A 341 -12.09 19.78 -2.79
C THR A 341 -11.97 20.61 -1.51
N GLY A 342 -13.02 20.60 -0.69
CA GLY A 342 -13.11 21.41 0.51
C GLY A 342 -12.77 20.65 1.79
N ARG A 343 -13.00 21.33 2.92
CA ARG A 343 -12.74 20.78 4.26
C ARG A 343 -13.57 19.51 4.56
N ALA A 344 -14.78 19.42 4.04
CA ALA A 344 -15.67 18.28 4.28
C ALA A 344 -15.09 16.99 3.68
N GLU A 345 -14.58 17.05 2.45
CA GLU A 345 -13.89 15.93 1.82
C GLU A 345 -12.60 15.55 2.56
N ALA A 346 -11.84 16.54 3.04
CA ALA A 346 -10.65 16.28 3.85
C ALA A 346 -10.98 15.50 5.14
N PHE A 347 -12.09 15.84 5.82
CA PHE A 347 -12.54 15.07 6.98
C PHE A 347 -12.93 13.63 6.63
N VAL A 348 -13.63 13.42 5.52
CA VAL A 348 -14.00 12.07 5.05
C VAL A 348 -12.75 11.26 4.74
N LEU A 349 -11.85 11.79 3.90
CA LEU A 349 -10.61 11.11 3.50
C LEU A 349 -9.72 10.78 4.70
N HIS A 350 -9.56 11.72 5.64
CA HIS A 350 -8.78 11.49 6.85
C HIS A 350 -9.43 10.43 7.75
N ALA A 351 -10.76 10.43 7.92
CA ALA A 351 -11.44 9.40 8.71
C ALA A 351 -11.30 8.01 8.08
N LEU A 352 -11.36 7.92 6.75
CA LEU A 352 -11.15 6.65 6.03
C LEU A 352 -9.72 6.14 6.22
N LEU A 353 -8.70 6.98 6.12
CA LEU A 353 -7.31 6.55 6.35
C LEU A 353 -7.07 6.17 7.80
N LEU A 354 -7.57 6.98 8.74
CA LEU A 354 -7.39 6.75 10.17
C LEU A 354 -7.92 5.41 10.67
N HIS A 355 -9.03 4.93 10.11
CA HIS A 355 -9.67 3.67 10.49
C HIS A 355 -9.44 2.56 9.47
N ASN A 356 -8.53 2.79 8.51
CA ASN A 356 -8.27 1.93 7.37
C ASN A 356 -9.57 1.54 6.62
N GLY A 357 -10.58 2.42 6.65
CA GLY A 357 -11.92 2.27 6.08
C GLY A 357 -13.06 2.33 7.10
N LEU A 358 -14.26 2.71 6.66
CA LEU A 358 -15.45 2.80 7.51
C LEU A 358 -16.74 2.47 6.76
N PRO A 359 -17.72 1.84 7.41
CA PRO A 359 -19.08 1.80 6.90
C PRO A 359 -19.70 3.20 6.91
N THR A 360 -20.68 3.41 6.02
CA THR A 360 -21.37 4.70 5.88
C THR A 360 -22.03 5.16 7.18
N SER A 361 -22.57 4.23 7.98
CA SER A 361 -23.19 4.54 9.28
C SER A 361 -22.22 5.23 10.24
N LEU A 362 -21.01 4.68 10.41
CA LEU A 362 -20.01 5.28 11.29
C LEU A 362 -19.51 6.63 10.77
N LEU A 363 -19.44 6.82 9.45
CA LEU A 363 -19.09 8.13 8.91
C LEU A 363 -20.11 9.20 9.30
N PHE A 364 -21.39 8.85 9.44
CA PHE A 364 -22.42 9.79 9.91
C PHE A 364 -22.26 10.18 11.37
N ASP A 365 -21.72 9.28 12.19
CA ASP A 365 -21.59 9.48 13.63
C ASP A 365 -20.26 10.17 13.98
N LEU A 366 -19.21 9.95 13.18
CA LEU A 366 -17.86 10.47 13.44
C LEU A 366 -17.59 11.84 12.79
N LEU A 367 -18.29 12.17 11.71
CA LEU A 367 -18.00 13.38 10.95
C LEU A 367 -18.92 14.53 11.35
N PRO A 368 -18.41 15.76 11.47
CA PRO A 368 -19.24 16.95 11.70
C PRO A 368 -19.88 17.42 10.38
N ILE A 369 -20.47 16.50 9.61
CA ILE A 369 -20.99 16.70 8.25
C ILE A 369 -22.40 16.09 8.18
N GLY A 370 -23.31 16.72 7.44
CA GLY A 370 -24.65 16.20 7.26
C GLY A 370 -24.66 14.86 6.51
N ARG A 371 -25.55 13.94 6.87
CA ARG A 371 -25.63 12.58 6.25
C ARG A 371 -25.72 12.60 4.73
N ALA A 372 -26.58 13.46 4.17
CA ALA A 372 -26.74 13.59 2.72
C ALA A 372 -25.46 14.11 2.03
N GLU A 373 -24.74 15.01 2.69
CA GLU A 373 -23.47 15.57 2.20
C GLU A 373 -22.37 14.51 2.23
N VAL A 374 -22.27 13.69 3.29
CA VAL A 374 -21.33 12.55 3.35
C VAL A 374 -21.55 11.61 2.16
N VAL A 375 -22.81 11.24 1.87
CA VAL A 375 -23.13 10.38 0.71
C VAL A 375 -22.71 11.02 -0.61
N GLN A 376 -23.00 12.31 -0.81
CA GLN A 376 -22.58 13.04 -2.01
C GLN A 376 -21.06 13.09 -2.16
N ILE A 377 -20.33 13.34 -1.07
CA ILE A 377 -18.87 13.34 -1.05
C ILE A 377 -18.32 11.97 -1.45
N LEU A 378 -18.82 10.89 -0.85
CA LEU A 378 -18.38 9.53 -1.16
C LEU A 378 -18.60 9.19 -2.64
N HIS A 379 -19.76 9.57 -3.22
CA HIS A 379 -20.01 9.40 -4.64
C HIS A 379 -19.01 10.18 -5.52
N ARG A 380 -18.75 11.47 -5.21
CA ARG A 380 -17.78 12.27 -5.96
C ARG A 380 -16.37 11.69 -5.89
N LEU A 381 -15.92 11.33 -4.69
CA LEU A 381 -14.60 10.73 -4.47
C LEU A 381 -14.47 9.38 -5.18
N ARG A 382 -15.55 8.59 -5.23
CA ARG A 382 -15.58 7.33 -5.98
C ARG A 382 -15.49 7.54 -7.48
N THR A 383 -16.23 8.51 -8.03
CA THR A 383 -16.12 8.89 -9.45
C THR A 383 -14.71 9.37 -9.79
N ALA A 384 -14.05 10.07 -8.87
CA ALA A 384 -12.64 10.46 -9.00
C ALA A 384 -11.63 9.32 -8.73
N ARG A 385 -12.10 8.09 -8.49
CA ARG A 385 -11.28 6.90 -8.17
C ARG A 385 -10.43 7.02 -6.90
N LEU A 386 -10.74 7.99 -6.03
CA LEU A 386 -10.01 8.23 -4.77
C LEU A 386 -10.45 7.27 -3.66
N VAL A 387 -11.72 6.87 -3.66
CA VAL A 387 -12.28 5.90 -2.71
C VAL A 387 -13.07 4.81 -3.43
N ALA A 388 -13.21 3.66 -2.79
CA ALA A 388 -14.06 2.55 -3.23
C ALA A 388 -14.93 2.07 -2.06
N ASP A 389 -16.07 1.46 -2.39
CA ASP A 389 -16.92 0.74 -1.46
C ASP A 389 -16.69 -0.76 -1.67
N GLU A 390 -16.08 -1.41 -0.68
CA GLU A 390 -15.79 -2.83 -0.66
C GLU A 390 -16.59 -3.49 0.45
N GLY A 391 -17.74 -4.09 0.07
CA GLY A 391 -18.57 -4.84 1.01
C GLY A 391 -19.15 -3.97 2.14
N ASN A 392 -19.68 -2.79 1.80
CA ASN A 392 -20.22 -1.80 2.75
C ASN A 392 -19.14 -1.17 3.65
N ARG A 393 -17.92 -1.07 3.12
CA ARG A 393 -16.80 -0.40 3.78
C ARG A 393 -16.09 0.49 2.78
N TRP A 394 -16.21 1.80 3.01
CA TRP A 394 -15.51 2.80 2.21
C TRP A 394 -14.03 2.80 2.58
N GLN A 395 -13.16 2.84 1.59
CA GLN A 395 -11.71 2.87 1.76
C GLN A 395 -11.07 3.76 0.70
N VAL A 396 -9.93 4.38 1.01
CA VAL A 396 -9.10 5.05 0.01
C VAL A 396 -8.49 4.00 -0.90
N THR A 397 -8.59 4.19 -2.22
CA THR A 397 -8.04 3.21 -3.16
C THR A 397 -6.52 3.27 -3.18
N PRO A 398 -5.83 2.16 -3.52
CA PRO A 398 -4.38 2.18 -3.71
C PRO A 398 -3.90 3.21 -4.74
N LEU A 399 -4.67 3.42 -5.82
CA LEU A 399 -4.36 4.43 -6.84
C LEU A 399 -4.58 5.86 -6.33
N GLY A 400 -5.61 6.08 -5.52
CA GLY A 400 -5.95 7.38 -4.95
C GLY A 400 -5.05 7.79 -3.79
N TYR A 401 -4.46 6.83 -3.08
CA TYR A 401 -3.72 7.08 -1.84
C TYR A 401 -2.61 8.15 -1.97
N PRO A 402 -1.73 8.13 -2.99
CA PRO A 402 -0.71 9.17 -3.12
C PRO A 402 -1.30 10.58 -3.21
N ALA A 403 -2.37 10.76 -4.00
CA ALA A 403 -3.01 12.06 -4.17
C ALA A 403 -3.74 12.52 -2.91
N VAL A 404 -4.45 11.61 -2.24
CA VAL A 404 -5.14 11.88 -0.97
C VAL A 404 -4.13 12.27 0.11
N ARG A 405 -3.04 11.52 0.26
CA ARG A 405 -1.99 11.81 1.24
C ARG A 405 -1.37 13.20 1.02
N SER A 406 -0.96 13.51 -0.21
CA SER A 406 -0.41 14.83 -0.55
C SER A 406 -1.41 15.97 -0.32
N TYR A 407 -2.69 15.73 -0.60
CA TYR A 407 -3.75 16.69 -0.33
C TYR A 407 -3.90 16.95 1.18
N LEU A 408 -4.07 15.91 1.99
CA LEU A 408 -4.21 16.04 3.45
C LEU A 408 -2.99 16.73 4.09
N ALA A 409 -1.78 16.37 3.66
CA ALA A 409 -0.55 17.03 4.11
C ALA A 409 -0.58 18.55 3.86
N ARG A 410 -1.01 18.94 2.65
CA ARG A 410 -1.08 20.35 2.23
C ARG A 410 -2.17 21.13 2.98
N GLU A 411 -3.26 20.48 3.32
CA GLU A 411 -4.34 21.05 4.15
C GLU A 411 -4.00 21.06 5.65
N GLY A 412 -2.79 20.62 6.04
CA GLY A 412 -2.30 20.66 7.42
C GLY A 412 -2.86 19.58 8.33
N PHE A 413 -3.40 18.49 7.76
CA PHE A 413 -3.80 17.32 8.54
C PHE A 413 -2.57 16.54 9.02
N LEU A 414 -2.75 15.81 10.12
CA LEU A 414 -1.75 14.84 10.58
C LEU A 414 -1.59 13.76 9.52
N THR A 415 -0.37 13.55 9.05
CA THR A 415 -0.02 12.47 8.10
C THR A 415 0.77 11.38 8.79
N ASP A 416 0.75 10.19 8.21
CA ASP A 416 1.61 9.09 8.62
C ASP A 416 3.09 9.31 8.27
N GLY A 417 3.96 8.51 8.89
CA GLY A 417 5.41 8.50 8.62
C GLY A 417 5.83 7.67 7.40
N LEU A 418 4.91 6.94 6.76
CA LEU A 418 5.17 6.02 5.66
C LEU A 418 4.88 6.62 4.28
#